data_AF-A0A1K1PTW8-F1
#
_entry.id   AF-A0A1K1PTW8-F1
#
_cell.length_a   1.000
_cell.length_b   1.000
_cell.length_c   1.000
_cell.angle_alpha   90.00
_cell.angle_beta   90.00
_cell.angle_gamma   90.00
#
_symmetry.space_group_name_H-M   'P 1'
#
loop_
_entity.id
_entity.type
_entity.pdbx_description
1 polymer ?
#
loop_
_entity_poly.entity_id
_entity_poly.type
_entity_poly.pdbx_seq_one_letter_code
_entity_poly.pdbx_strand_id
1 'polypeptide(L)'
;MNDYYYKYPEDEEIIEEHFKEKLRKESKNKKKIAIIVGENLVLLLLFLMPFLEKISSLFLILIVIQVVFFFYYFKTKAQKEAVTMLSIEAYEDKMRLSYYNGRRKKVLNVSYEDIVSARFSDDEYTKFQIGIAETSNTFIEEFDILSGKKLMPNTDNLFLFSINPMSYEQFFFLYAVDELFTINGFERSKKFLKQYGNADDYLAALNESE
;
A
#
# COMPACT_ATOMS: atom_id res chain seq x y z
N MET A 1 -2.66 -3.42 32.57
CA MET A 1 -1.55 -3.64 31.64
C MET A 1 -2.24 -4.21 30.41
N ASN A 2 -2.29 -3.48 29.29
CA ASN A 2 -2.89 -4.03 28.08
C ASN A 2 -1.84 -4.97 27.51
N ASP A 3 -1.98 -6.27 27.77
CA ASP A 3 -1.02 -7.26 27.33
C ASP A 3 -1.26 -7.53 25.84
N TYR A 4 -0.46 -6.88 25.01
CA TYR A 4 -0.43 -7.14 23.56
C TYR A 4 0.42 -8.39 23.33
N TYR A 5 -0.06 -9.30 22.48
CA TYR A 5 0.78 -10.37 21.94
C TYR A 5 1.80 -9.80 20.93
N TYR A 6 1.34 -8.86 20.09
CA TYR A 6 2.18 -8.17 19.14
C TYR A 6 1.64 -6.76 18.86
N LYS A 7 2.53 -5.78 18.77
CA LYS A 7 2.18 -4.41 18.41
C LYS A 7 3.21 -3.81 17.47
N TYR A 8 2.76 -3.30 16.32
CA TYR A 8 3.61 -2.59 15.37
C TYR A 8 2.80 -1.52 14.62
N PRO A 9 3.29 -0.29 14.45
CA PRO A 9 4.42 0.29 15.15
C PRO A 9 4.12 0.47 16.65
N GLU A 10 5.13 0.78 17.46
CA GLU A 10 4.93 1.04 18.90
C GLU A 10 3.96 2.21 19.16
N ASP A 11 4.06 3.26 18.32
CA ASP A 11 3.21 4.46 18.36
C ASP A 11 2.57 4.71 16.99
N GLU A 12 1.29 4.31 16.84
CA GLU A 12 0.54 4.53 15.60
C GLU A 12 0.32 6.02 15.31
N GLU A 13 0.18 6.88 16.33
CA GLU A 13 -0.12 8.30 16.13
C GLU A 13 1.05 9.03 15.46
N ILE A 14 2.27 8.81 15.96
CA ILE A 14 3.49 9.40 15.39
C ILE A 14 3.67 8.96 13.93
N ILE A 15 3.48 7.68 13.64
CA ILE A 15 3.67 7.18 12.27
C ILE A 15 2.53 7.65 11.36
N GLU A 16 1.28 7.74 11.85
CA GLU A 16 0.16 8.32 11.12
C GLU A 16 0.44 9.78 10.73
N GLU A 17 1.01 10.58 11.64
CA GLU A 17 1.42 11.96 11.34
C GLU A 17 2.50 12.02 10.27
N HIS A 18 3.56 11.22 10.39
CA HIS A 18 4.60 11.13 9.36
C HIS A 18 4.03 10.71 7.99
N PHE A 19 3.09 9.78 7.98
CA PHE A 19 2.40 9.35 6.77
C PHE A 19 1.58 10.50 6.16
N LYS A 20 0.78 11.22 6.97
CA LYS A 20 0.04 12.42 6.53
C LYS A 20 0.98 13.49 5.94
N GLU A 21 2.13 13.71 6.55
CA GLU A 21 3.13 14.64 6.03
C GLU A 21 3.66 14.21 4.67
N LYS A 22 4.00 12.93 4.50
CA LYS A 22 4.49 12.36 3.24
C LYS A 22 3.46 12.54 2.14
N LEU A 23 2.18 12.26 2.41
CA LEU A 23 1.08 12.51 1.46
C LEU A 23 0.95 13.98 1.07
N ARG A 24 1.08 14.89 2.05
CA ARG A 24 1.03 16.35 1.80
C ARG A 24 2.20 16.80 0.94
N LYS A 25 3.42 16.30 1.21
CA LYS A 25 4.64 16.58 0.43
C LYS A 25 4.50 16.05 -1.00
N GLU A 26 4.04 14.82 -1.18
CA GLU A 26 3.78 14.24 -2.50
C GLU A 26 2.72 15.03 -3.29
N SER A 27 1.62 15.40 -2.65
CA SER A 27 0.58 16.24 -3.25
C SER A 27 1.12 17.59 -3.72
N LYS A 28 1.94 18.26 -2.89
CA LYS A 28 2.61 19.52 -3.24
C LYS A 28 3.57 19.34 -4.43
N ASN A 29 4.37 18.28 -4.43
CA ASN A 29 5.32 17.99 -5.51
C ASN A 29 4.60 17.68 -6.83
N LYS A 30 3.52 16.89 -6.80
CA LYS A 30 2.69 16.62 -7.98
C LYS A 30 2.12 17.91 -8.58
N LYS A 31 1.63 18.83 -7.73
CA LYS A 31 1.16 20.15 -8.19
C LYS A 31 2.27 20.99 -8.84
N LYS A 32 3.46 21.05 -8.22
CA LYS A 32 4.61 21.78 -8.79
C LYS A 32 5.02 21.21 -10.15
N ILE A 33 5.13 19.89 -10.26
CA ILE A 33 5.47 19.22 -11.52
C ILE A 33 4.41 19.51 -12.59
N ALA A 34 3.12 19.43 -12.25
CA ALA A 34 2.04 19.73 -13.18
C ALA A 34 2.10 21.18 -13.70
N ILE A 35 2.42 22.15 -12.85
CA ILE A 35 2.60 23.56 -13.24
C ILE A 35 3.77 23.69 -14.20
N ILE A 36 4.95 23.15 -13.86
CA ILE A 36 6.15 23.22 -14.70
C ILE A 36 5.91 22.57 -16.06
N VAL A 37 5.28 21.38 -16.09
CA VAL A 37 4.95 20.68 -17.34
C VAL A 37 3.95 21.48 -18.16
N GLY A 38 2.93 22.06 -17.53
CA GLY A 38 1.95 22.92 -18.19
C GLY A 38 2.58 24.16 -18.83
N GLU A 39 3.45 24.86 -18.10
CA GLU A 39 4.17 26.03 -18.61
C GLU A 39 5.08 25.68 -19.81
N ASN A 40 5.82 24.57 -19.71
CA ASN A 40 6.69 24.12 -20.81
C ASN A 40 5.88 23.68 -22.05
N LEU A 41 4.72 23.05 -21.87
CA LEU A 41 3.84 22.69 -22.99
C LEU A 41 3.29 23.94 -23.71
N VAL A 42 2.90 24.98 -22.95
CA VAL A 42 2.43 26.25 -23.53
C VAL A 42 3.55 26.96 -24.29
N LEU A 43 4.76 27.04 -23.71
CA LEU A 43 5.93 27.62 -24.39
C LEU A 43 6.30 26.86 -25.66
N LEU A 44 6.24 25.52 -25.63
CA LEU A 44 6.49 24.69 -26.80
C LEU A 44 5.45 24.92 -27.90
N LEU A 45 4.16 25.02 -27.54
CA LEU A 45 3.09 25.32 -28.50
C LEU A 45 3.25 26.70 -29.14
N LEU A 46 3.60 27.72 -28.35
CA LEU A 46 3.88 29.07 -28.86
C LEU A 46 5.10 29.11 -29.78
N PHE A 47 6.16 28.38 -29.44
CA PHE A 47 7.36 28.26 -30.28
C PHE A 47 7.08 27.54 -31.61
N LEU A 48 6.23 26.51 -31.59
CA LEU A 48 5.87 25.74 -32.78
C LEU A 48 4.80 26.42 -33.64
N MET A 49 4.04 27.39 -33.09
CA MET A 49 2.97 28.12 -33.77
C MET A 49 3.34 28.66 -35.17
N PRO A 50 4.48 29.36 -35.37
CA PRO A 50 4.88 29.86 -36.69
C PRO A 50 5.41 28.77 -37.65
N PHE A 51 5.72 27.58 -37.16
CA PHE A 51 6.23 26.46 -37.98
C PHE A 51 5.13 25.46 -38.36
N LEU A 52 4.03 25.40 -37.60
CA LEU A 52 2.92 24.47 -37.84
C LEU A 52 2.31 24.58 -39.24
N GLU A 53 2.27 25.78 -39.83
CA GLU A 53 1.79 25.99 -41.21
C GLU A 53 2.75 25.43 -42.29
N LYS A 54 4.02 25.22 -41.95
CA LYS A 54 5.07 24.75 -42.87
C LYS A 54 5.46 23.29 -42.67
N ILE A 55 4.93 22.65 -41.63
CA ILE A 55 5.26 21.28 -41.28
C ILE A 55 4.46 20.31 -42.16
N SER A 56 5.13 19.32 -42.75
CA SER A 56 4.45 18.28 -43.52
C SER A 56 3.60 17.39 -42.59
N SER A 57 2.47 16.90 -43.12
CA SER A 57 1.54 16.02 -42.39
C SER A 57 2.21 14.79 -41.77
N LEU A 58 3.28 14.27 -42.39
CA LEU A 58 4.08 13.15 -41.86
C LEU A 58 4.81 13.51 -40.57
N PHE A 59 5.36 14.72 -40.46
CA PHE A 59 6.08 15.14 -39.25
C PHE A 59 5.12 15.36 -38.09
N LEU A 60 3.91 15.84 -38.38
CA LEU A 60 2.86 16.02 -37.38
C LEU A 60 2.39 14.68 -36.79
N ILE A 61 2.28 13.64 -37.62
CA ILE A 61 1.99 12.27 -37.19
C ILE A 61 3.12 11.73 -36.29
N LEU A 62 4.39 11.97 -36.62
CA LEU A 62 5.52 11.52 -35.79
C LEU A 62 5.51 12.18 -34.40
N ILE A 63 5.20 13.47 -34.31
CA ILE A 63 5.06 14.18 -33.04
C ILE A 63 3.94 13.56 -32.18
N VAL A 64 2.78 13.26 -32.78
CA VAL A 64 1.66 12.62 -32.08
C VAL A 64 2.07 11.25 -31.54
N ILE A 65 2.75 10.43 -32.35
CA ILE A 65 3.26 9.11 -31.93
C ILE A 65 4.22 9.26 -30.74
N GLN A 66 5.11 10.25 -30.77
CA GLN A 66 6.07 10.52 -29.69
C GLN A 66 5.36 10.96 -28.40
N VAL A 67 4.35 11.82 -28.48
CA VAL A 67 3.56 12.25 -27.31
C VAL A 67 2.81 11.06 -26.70
N VAL A 68 2.21 10.19 -27.53
CA VAL A 68 1.54 8.97 -27.07
C VAL A 68 2.52 8.02 -26.38
N PHE A 69 3.72 7.83 -26.95
CA PHE A 69 4.78 7.02 -26.35
C PHE A 69 5.25 7.60 -25.01
N PHE A 70 5.47 8.92 -24.94
CA PHE A 70 5.81 9.59 -23.69
C PHE A 70 4.72 9.43 -22.64
N PHE A 71 3.45 9.60 -23.03
CA PHE A 71 2.32 9.42 -22.11
C PHE A 71 2.25 8.00 -21.57
N TYR A 72 2.48 7.00 -22.42
CA TYR A 72 2.54 5.59 -22.02
C TYR A 72 3.74 5.30 -21.10
N TYR A 73 4.92 5.82 -21.41
CA TYR A 73 6.14 5.66 -20.62
C TYR A 73 6.05 6.34 -19.25
N PHE A 74 5.49 7.55 -19.19
CA PHE A 74 5.24 8.23 -17.91
C PHE A 74 4.13 7.56 -17.12
N LYS A 75 3.07 7.05 -17.76
CA LYS A 75 1.99 6.32 -17.07
C LYS A 75 2.50 5.05 -16.40
N THR A 76 3.37 4.29 -17.07
CA THR A 76 3.97 3.07 -16.50
C THR A 76 4.96 3.38 -15.37
N LYS A 77 5.81 4.41 -15.49
CA LYS A 77 6.71 4.81 -14.39
C LYS A 77 6.05 5.59 -13.25
N ALA A 78 4.91 6.24 -13.50
CA ALA A 78 4.16 6.98 -12.48
C ALA A 78 3.31 6.06 -11.58
N GLN A 79 3.18 4.77 -11.90
CA GLN A 79 2.78 3.74 -10.94
C GLN A 79 3.90 3.49 -9.92
N LYS A 80 4.39 4.54 -9.27
CA LYS A 80 5.02 4.36 -7.96
C LYS A 80 3.98 3.74 -7.06
N GLU A 81 4.33 2.64 -6.42
CA GLU A 81 3.54 2.03 -5.37
C GLU A 81 3.07 3.14 -4.44
N ALA A 82 1.76 3.20 -4.24
CA ALA A 82 1.20 4.13 -3.28
C ALA A 82 1.90 3.88 -1.95
N VAL A 83 2.26 4.92 -1.22
CA VAL A 83 2.81 4.74 0.11
C VAL A 83 1.80 3.95 0.92
N THR A 84 2.20 2.75 1.35
CA THR A 84 1.42 1.86 2.19
C THR A 84 2.06 1.74 3.56
N MET A 85 1.22 1.52 4.56
CA MET A 85 1.64 1.22 5.92
C MET A 85 0.57 0.35 6.57
N LEU A 86 0.99 -0.56 7.43
CA LEU A 86 0.11 -1.36 8.25
C LEU A 86 0.43 -1.19 9.74
N SER A 87 -0.58 -0.82 10.53
CA SER A 87 -0.55 -0.95 11.99
C SER A 87 -1.22 -2.27 12.38
N ILE A 88 -0.62 -2.97 13.34
CA ILE A 88 -1.03 -4.25 13.87
C ILE A 88 -1.09 -4.12 15.39
N GLU A 89 -2.27 -4.34 15.97
CA GLU A 89 -2.47 -4.52 17.40
C GLU A 89 -3.10 -5.91 17.60
N ALA A 90 -2.28 -6.90 17.96
CA ALA A 90 -2.72 -8.26 18.23
C ALA A 90 -2.83 -8.48 19.75
N TYR A 91 -4.02 -8.86 20.19
CA TYR A 91 -4.35 -9.21 21.57
C TYR A 91 -4.53 -10.74 21.66
N GLU A 92 -4.90 -11.23 22.85
CA GLU A 92 -5.13 -12.66 23.09
C GLU A 92 -6.35 -13.22 22.33
N ASP A 93 -7.43 -12.45 22.21
CA ASP A 93 -8.72 -12.90 21.63
C ASP A 93 -9.07 -12.21 20.31
N LYS A 94 -8.40 -11.11 19.98
CA LYS A 94 -8.74 -10.25 18.84
C LYS A 94 -7.53 -9.55 18.25
N MET A 95 -7.72 -9.00 17.06
CA MET A 95 -6.74 -8.19 16.38
C MET A 95 -7.38 -6.94 15.80
N ARG A 96 -6.61 -5.85 15.80
CA ARG A 96 -6.92 -4.63 15.08
C ARG A 96 -5.83 -4.34 14.05
N LEU A 97 -6.26 -4.14 12.80
CA LEU A 97 -5.38 -3.75 11.69
C LEU A 97 -5.78 -2.38 11.17
N SER A 98 -4.86 -1.43 11.14
CA SER A 98 -5.04 -0.14 10.45
C SER A 98 -4.17 -0.11 9.20
N TYR A 99 -4.78 -0.27 8.04
CA TYR A 99 -4.11 -0.22 6.75
C TYR A 99 -4.25 1.15 6.08
N TYR A 100 -3.12 1.75 5.74
CA TYR A 100 -3.03 3.04 5.09
C TYR A 100 -2.62 2.85 3.63
N ASN A 101 -3.41 3.39 2.70
CA ASN A 101 -3.11 3.36 1.29
C ASN A 101 -3.46 4.70 0.64
N GLY A 102 -2.43 5.50 0.37
CA GLY A 102 -2.62 6.86 -0.13
C GLY A 102 -3.47 7.67 0.85
N ARG A 103 -4.63 8.16 0.43
CA ARG A 103 -5.52 8.95 1.31
C ARG A 103 -6.51 8.13 2.14
N ARG A 104 -6.58 6.82 1.91
CA ARG A 104 -7.56 5.95 2.56
C ARG A 104 -6.91 5.24 3.74
N LYS A 105 -7.57 5.26 4.90
CA LYS A 105 -7.27 4.44 6.08
C LYS A 105 -8.40 3.43 6.22
N LYS A 106 -8.09 2.13 6.22
CA LYS A 106 -9.03 1.06 6.53
C LYS A 106 -8.68 0.48 7.89
N VAL A 107 -9.65 0.34 8.78
CA VAL A 107 -9.48 -0.22 10.11
C VAL A 107 -10.34 -1.48 10.19
N LEU A 108 -9.70 -2.63 10.42
CA LEU A 108 -10.35 -3.88 10.77
C LEU A 108 -10.23 -4.06 12.28
N ASN A 109 -11.35 -4.30 12.94
CA ASN A 109 -11.36 -4.94 14.26
C ASN A 109 -11.99 -6.31 14.09
N VAL A 110 -11.31 -7.37 14.54
CA VAL A 110 -11.74 -8.75 14.32
C VAL A 110 -11.41 -9.64 15.50
N SER A 111 -12.37 -10.43 15.95
CA SER A 111 -12.12 -11.56 16.84
C SER A 111 -11.48 -12.71 16.05
N TYR A 112 -10.51 -13.43 16.61
CA TYR A 112 -9.89 -14.55 15.88
C TYR A 112 -10.90 -15.64 15.49
N GLU A 113 -11.95 -15.83 16.30
CA GLU A 113 -13.04 -16.78 16.02
C GLU A 113 -13.89 -16.39 14.80
N ASP A 114 -13.95 -15.10 14.47
CA ASP A 114 -14.73 -14.57 13.34
C ASP A 114 -13.94 -14.59 12.02
N ILE A 115 -12.68 -15.04 12.02
CA ILE A 115 -11.87 -15.17 10.82
C ILE A 115 -12.29 -16.43 10.07
N VAL A 116 -12.99 -16.24 8.94
CA VAL A 116 -13.47 -17.32 8.07
C VAL A 116 -12.36 -17.83 7.15
N SER A 117 -11.47 -16.93 6.72
CA SER A 117 -10.32 -17.28 5.88
C SER A 117 -9.20 -16.28 6.05
N ALA A 118 -7.96 -16.75 6.01
CA ALA A 118 -6.79 -15.88 5.93
C ALA A 118 -5.79 -16.49 4.93
N ARG A 119 -5.25 -15.70 4.02
CA ARG A 119 -4.28 -16.20 3.02
C ARG A 119 -3.43 -15.10 2.43
N PHE A 120 -2.23 -15.49 2.00
CA PHE A 120 -1.47 -14.70 1.05
C PHE A 120 -2.14 -14.72 -0.33
N SER A 121 -2.12 -13.58 -1.00
CA SER A 121 -2.72 -13.39 -2.33
C SER A 121 -1.69 -13.41 -3.46
N ASP A 122 -0.41 -13.53 -3.12
CA ASP A 122 0.73 -13.55 -4.03
C ASP A 122 1.85 -14.47 -3.53
N ASP A 123 2.70 -14.91 -4.46
CA ASP A 123 3.83 -15.81 -4.17
C ASP A 123 5.00 -15.10 -3.47
N GLU A 124 5.03 -13.77 -3.50
CA GLU A 124 6.04 -12.94 -2.84
C GLU A 124 5.66 -12.61 -1.38
N TYR A 125 4.50 -13.06 -0.93
CA TYR A 125 3.99 -12.84 0.43
C TYR A 125 3.94 -11.35 0.81
N THR A 126 3.55 -10.50 -0.14
CA THR A 126 3.41 -9.04 0.03
C THR A 126 1.96 -8.58 0.02
N LYS A 127 1.00 -9.48 -0.21
CA LYS A 127 -0.43 -9.17 -0.18
C LYS A 127 -1.16 -10.20 0.66
N PHE A 128 -1.97 -9.72 1.60
CA PHE A 128 -2.70 -10.58 2.52
C PHE A 128 -4.18 -10.25 2.52
N GLN A 129 -5.00 -11.29 2.61
CA GLN A 129 -6.45 -11.20 2.58
C GLN A 129 -7.01 -11.91 3.80
N ILE A 130 -7.86 -11.20 4.56
CA ILE A 130 -8.64 -11.76 5.67
C ILE A 130 -10.11 -11.67 5.29
N GLY A 131 -10.80 -12.80 5.30
CA GLY A 131 -12.25 -12.88 5.20
C GLY A 131 -12.86 -13.07 6.58
N ILE A 132 -13.91 -12.30 6.87
CA ILE A 132 -14.53 -12.21 8.20
C ILE A 132 -16.01 -12.57 8.16
N ALA A 133 -16.53 -13.07 9.27
CA ALA A 133 -17.97 -13.18 9.50
C ALA A 133 -18.53 -11.81 9.96
N GLU A 134 -19.73 -11.44 9.52
CA GLU A 134 -20.41 -10.24 10.01
C GLU A 134 -20.97 -10.49 11.41
N THR A 135 -20.30 -9.94 12.43
CA THR A 135 -20.77 -9.94 13.82
C THR A 135 -20.82 -8.52 14.37
N SER A 136 -21.45 -8.30 15.52
CA SER A 136 -21.46 -6.96 16.15
C SER A 136 -20.07 -6.48 16.59
N ASN A 137 -19.13 -7.40 16.75
CA ASN A 137 -17.81 -7.14 17.31
C ASN A 137 -16.71 -7.09 16.25
N THR A 138 -17.01 -7.58 15.04
CA THR A 138 -16.09 -7.61 13.91
C THR A 138 -16.59 -6.69 12.81
N PHE A 139 -15.80 -5.67 12.47
CA PHE A 139 -16.21 -4.65 11.52
C PHE A 139 -15.03 -4.01 10.78
N ILE A 140 -15.31 -3.52 9.58
CA ILE A 140 -14.38 -2.75 8.75
C ILE A 140 -14.89 -1.32 8.66
N GLU A 141 -14.04 -0.36 9.02
CA GLU A 141 -14.28 1.06 8.80
C GLU A 141 -13.26 1.63 7.81
N GLU A 142 -13.71 2.55 6.96
CA GLU A 142 -12.83 3.25 6.03
C GLU A 142 -12.93 4.76 6.28
N PHE A 143 -11.81 5.46 6.23
CA PHE A 143 -11.69 6.89 6.49
C PHE A 143 -10.79 7.55 5.45
N ASP A 144 -11.08 8.80 5.12
CA ASP A 144 -10.09 9.68 4.49
C ASP A 144 -9.16 10.22 5.58
N ILE A 145 -7.87 9.88 5.49
CA ILE A 145 -6.88 10.16 6.54
C ILE A 145 -6.63 11.66 6.75
N LEU A 146 -6.80 12.49 5.71
CA LEU A 146 -6.51 13.92 5.80
C LEU A 146 -7.66 14.71 6.40
N SER A 147 -8.90 14.29 6.11
CA SER A 147 -10.11 14.94 6.61
C SER A 147 -10.71 14.27 7.84
N GLY A 148 -10.31 13.03 8.15
CA GLY A 148 -10.92 12.21 9.20
C GLY A 148 -12.34 11.73 8.87
N LYS A 149 -12.85 12.02 7.66
CA LYS A 149 -14.22 11.69 7.28
C LYS A 149 -14.37 10.19 7.06
N LYS A 150 -15.34 9.58 7.75
CA LYS A 150 -15.76 8.20 7.49
C LYS A 150 -16.28 8.07 6.06
N LEU A 151 -15.73 7.10 5.34
CA LEU A 151 -16.12 6.71 4.00
C LEU A 151 -17.12 5.56 4.08
N MET A 152 -17.94 5.38 3.03
CA MET A 152 -18.83 4.22 2.99
C MET A 152 -17.98 2.95 2.89
N PRO A 153 -18.12 1.97 3.81
CA PRO A 153 -17.32 0.76 3.79
C PRO A 153 -17.67 -0.07 2.55
N ASN A 154 -16.66 -0.72 1.97
CA ASN A 154 -16.87 -1.68 0.89
C ASN A 154 -17.45 -2.97 1.51
N THR A 155 -18.62 -3.39 1.02
CA THR A 155 -19.53 -4.41 1.61
C THR A 155 -19.08 -5.87 1.46
N ASP A 156 -17.79 -6.14 1.26
CA ASP A 156 -17.36 -7.46 0.80
C ASP A 156 -16.87 -8.39 1.92
N ASN A 157 -16.92 -8.00 3.20
CA ASN A 157 -16.38 -8.78 4.34
C ASN A 157 -14.95 -9.30 4.12
N LEU A 158 -14.20 -8.58 3.28
CA LEU A 158 -12.85 -8.89 2.88
C LEU A 158 -11.96 -7.70 3.19
N PHE A 159 -10.93 -7.96 3.99
CA PHE A 159 -9.89 -7.00 4.29
C PHE A 159 -8.62 -7.39 3.54
N LEU A 160 -8.34 -6.63 2.46
CA LEU A 160 -7.15 -6.80 1.62
C LEU A 160 -6.16 -5.67 1.89
N PHE A 161 -4.90 -6.04 2.11
CA PHE A 161 -3.82 -5.09 2.34
C PHE A 161 -2.49 -5.58 1.76
N SER A 162 -1.62 -4.63 1.47
CA SER A 162 -0.23 -4.90 1.14
C SER A 162 0.62 -4.88 2.41
N ILE A 163 1.63 -5.74 2.44
CA ILE A 163 2.63 -5.86 3.49
C ILE A 163 3.95 -5.37 2.91
N ASN A 164 4.64 -4.50 3.64
CA ASN A 164 5.94 -4.02 3.21
C ASN A 164 6.98 -5.16 3.25
N PRO A 165 7.72 -5.43 2.15
CA PRO A 165 8.73 -6.49 2.14
C PRO A 165 9.89 -6.14 3.07
N MET A 166 10.52 -7.16 3.66
CA MET A 166 11.64 -6.98 4.58
C MET A 166 11.30 -6.01 5.72
N SER A 167 10.17 -6.26 6.39
CA SER A 167 9.68 -5.44 7.50
C SER A 167 9.17 -6.29 8.66
N TYR A 168 8.95 -5.64 9.81
CA TYR A 168 8.25 -6.22 10.95
C TYR A 168 6.79 -6.60 10.62
N GLU A 169 6.12 -5.87 9.71
CA GLU A 169 4.80 -6.25 9.21
C GLU A 169 4.85 -7.64 8.57
N GLN A 170 5.83 -7.85 7.68
CA GLN A 170 5.99 -9.13 6.99
C GLN A 170 6.44 -10.24 7.93
N PHE A 171 7.30 -9.94 8.89
CA PHE A 171 7.67 -10.90 9.94
C PHE A 171 6.44 -11.46 10.67
N PHE A 172 5.52 -10.59 11.09
CA PHE A 172 4.31 -11.01 11.80
C PHE A 172 3.50 -12.04 11.00
N PHE A 173 3.18 -11.76 9.73
CA PHE A 173 2.37 -12.66 8.91
C PHE A 173 3.12 -13.92 8.46
N LEU A 174 4.46 -13.89 8.38
CA LEU A 174 5.24 -15.07 8.01
C LEU A 174 5.50 -16.01 9.20
N TYR A 175 5.65 -15.49 10.42
CA TYR A 175 6.20 -16.26 11.54
C TYR A 175 5.37 -16.25 12.82
N ALA A 176 4.63 -15.17 13.13
CA ALA A 176 3.94 -15.04 14.42
C ALA A 176 2.44 -15.33 14.33
N VAL A 177 1.80 -15.02 13.19
CA VAL A 177 0.34 -15.00 13.08
C VAL A 177 -0.31 -16.39 13.16
N ASP A 178 0.43 -17.45 12.84
CA ASP A 178 -0.08 -18.83 12.91
C ASP A 178 -0.44 -19.27 14.34
N GLU A 179 0.09 -18.59 15.37
CA GLU A 179 -0.29 -18.84 16.77
C GLU A 179 -1.68 -18.28 17.10
N LEU A 180 -2.21 -17.38 16.26
CA LEU A 180 -3.45 -16.64 16.49
C LEU A 180 -4.61 -17.19 15.65
N PHE A 181 -4.36 -17.51 14.39
CA PHE A 181 -5.35 -18.11 13.48
C PHE A 181 -4.68 -18.87 12.33
N THR A 182 -5.44 -19.75 11.66
CA THR A 182 -4.92 -20.56 10.55
C THR A 182 -4.84 -19.76 9.25
N ILE A 183 -3.68 -19.81 8.59
CA ILE A 183 -3.50 -19.30 7.22
C ILE A 183 -3.70 -20.43 6.20
N ASN A 184 -4.68 -20.28 5.31
CA ASN A 184 -4.99 -21.25 4.27
C ASN A 184 -3.89 -21.30 3.20
N GLY A 185 -3.41 -22.51 2.91
CA GLY A 185 -2.49 -22.76 1.80
C GLY A 185 -1.08 -22.17 2.00
N PHE A 186 -0.74 -21.78 3.23
CA PHE A 186 0.58 -21.29 3.58
C PHE A 186 1.36 -22.38 4.33
N GLU A 187 2.48 -22.81 3.74
CA GLU A 187 3.40 -23.75 4.35
C GLU A 187 4.84 -23.26 4.22
N ARG A 188 5.60 -23.31 5.31
CA ARG A 188 7.03 -22.96 5.35
C ARG A 188 7.89 -24.05 4.71
N SER A 189 7.71 -24.24 3.40
CA SER A 189 8.41 -25.25 2.60
C SER A 189 9.92 -24.98 2.48
N LYS A 190 10.68 -25.92 1.91
CA LYS A 190 12.11 -25.71 1.60
C LYS A 190 12.36 -24.49 0.70
N LYS A 191 11.45 -24.19 -0.24
CA LYS A 191 11.55 -23.01 -1.11
C LYS A 191 11.38 -21.73 -0.29
N PHE A 192 10.43 -21.72 0.63
CA PHE A 192 10.20 -20.62 1.57
C PHE A 192 11.44 -20.36 2.42
N LEU A 193 11.96 -21.38 3.12
CA LEU A 193 13.13 -21.24 3.98
C LEU A 193 14.38 -20.77 3.22
N LYS A 194 14.52 -21.14 1.94
CA LYS A 194 15.61 -20.64 1.09
C LYS A 194 15.48 -19.14 0.80
N GLN A 195 14.26 -18.62 0.74
CA GLN A 195 13.99 -17.22 0.40
C GLN A 195 13.96 -16.31 1.63
N TYR A 196 13.34 -16.76 2.72
CA TYR A 196 13.07 -15.94 3.91
C TYR A 196 13.82 -16.40 5.17
N GLY A 197 14.59 -17.49 5.10
CA GLY A 197 15.27 -18.06 6.25
C GLY A 197 14.30 -18.65 7.28
N ASN A 198 14.78 -18.88 8.50
CA ASN A 198 13.94 -19.04 9.67
C ASN A 198 13.60 -17.66 10.29
N ALA A 199 12.83 -17.64 11.38
CA ALA A 199 12.44 -16.41 12.07
C ALA A 199 13.65 -15.59 12.56
N ASP A 200 14.67 -16.25 13.13
CA ASP A 200 15.89 -15.60 13.62
C ASP A 200 16.73 -15.04 12.46
N ASP A 201 16.87 -15.79 11.37
CA ASP A 201 17.58 -15.34 10.17
C ASP A 201 16.92 -14.08 9.59
N TYR A 202 15.58 -14.07 9.53
CA TYR A 202 14.81 -12.94 9.02
C TYR A 202 14.99 -11.71 9.91
N LEU A 203 14.89 -11.86 11.23
CA LEU A 203 15.09 -10.76 12.18
C LEU A 203 16.53 -10.22 12.15
N ALA A 204 17.52 -11.11 12.04
CA ALA A 204 18.91 -10.70 11.90
C ALA A 204 19.12 -9.86 10.64
N ALA A 205 18.59 -10.31 9.50
CA ALA A 205 18.67 -9.56 8.25
C ALA A 205 17.91 -8.23 8.29
N LEU A 206 16.81 -8.15 9.06
CA LEU A 206 16.04 -6.90 9.25
C LEU A 206 16.85 -5.87 10.03
N ASN A 207 17.47 -6.30 11.13
CA ASN A 207 18.32 -5.45 11.95
C ASN A 207 19.59 -4.95 11.22
N GLU A 208 20.08 -5.70 10.23
CA GLU A 208 21.20 -5.26 9.37
C GLU A 208 20.77 -4.23 8.31
N SER A 209 19.48 -4.13 8.02
CA SER A 209 18.92 -3.26 6.98
C SER A 209 18.43 -1.89 7.48
N GLU A 210 18.29 -1.72 8.80
CA GLU A 210 17.97 -0.45 9.48
C GLU A 210 19.22 0.40 9.77
#